data_AF-A0A7H4N5I1-F1
#
_entry.id   AF-A0A7H4N5I1-F1
#
_cell.length_a   1.000
_cell.length_b   1.000
_cell.length_c   1.000
_cell.angle_alpha   90.00
_cell.angle_beta   90.00
_cell.angle_gamma   90.00
#
_symmetry.space_group_name_H-M   'P 1'
#
loop_
_entity.id
_entity.type
_entity.pdbx_description
1 polymer ?
#
loop_
_entity_poly.entity_id
_entity_poly.type
_entity_poly.pdbx_seq_one_letter_code
_entity_poly.pdbx_strand_id
1 'polypeptide(L)'
;MSLEKVISMKPDAYIMTGSKRGNSQVLPLGLQADPQEVNRQAERLLSRTGVSNIPTIEAKRAYGIYHHFYNHPWNIVGMAYLAKDIYPQTFSDLNPDDSWHYIVRHFTTLPDLPFVFSWQQGE
;
A
#
# COMPACT_ATOMS: atom_id res chain seq x y z
N MET A 1 19.71 -1.82 -1.74
CA MET A 1 19.56 -3.09 -2.50
C MET A 1 19.47 -2.74 -3.97
N SER A 2 20.11 -3.48 -4.88
CA SER A 2 20.02 -3.19 -6.32
C SER A 2 18.77 -3.84 -6.94
N LEU A 3 18.34 -3.35 -8.09
CA LEU A 3 17.17 -3.87 -8.80
C LEU A 3 17.40 -5.30 -9.30
N GLU A 4 18.61 -5.60 -9.78
CA GLU A 4 19.02 -6.93 -10.23
C GLU A 4 18.93 -7.94 -9.08
N LYS A 5 19.24 -7.51 -7.85
CA LYS A 5 19.05 -8.35 -6.68
C LYS A 5 17.57 -8.65 -6.42
N VAL A 6 16.68 -7.67 -6.56
CA VAL A 6 15.23 -7.89 -6.40
C VAL A 6 14.70 -8.84 -7.47
N ILE A 7 15.08 -8.64 -8.73
CA ILE A 7 14.67 -9.51 -9.84
C ILE A 7 15.15 -10.95 -9.60
N SER A 8 16.41 -11.13 -9.20
CA SER A 8 16.96 -12.48 -8.96
C SER A 8 16.36 -13.20 -7.75
N MET A 9 15.83 -12.47 -6.76
CA MET A 9 15.14 -13.07 -5.61
C MET A 9 13.76 -13.62 -5.95
N LYS A 10 13.12 -13.16 -7.05
CA LYS A 10 11.76 -13.58 -7.47
C LYS A 10 10.77 -13.55 -6.30
N PRO A 11 10.52 -12.38 -5.69
CA PRO A 11 9.68 -12.30 -4.50
C PRO A 11 8.24 -12.69 -4.80
N ASP A 12 7.55 -13.27 -3.83
CA ASP A 12 6.13 -13.58 -3.97
C ASP A 12 5.25 -12.32 -3.89
N ALA A 13 5.71 -11.23 -3.27
CA ALA A 13 4.99 -9.97 -3.19
C ALA A 13 5.94 -8.79 -3.41
N TYR A 14 5.47 -7.77 -4.13
CA TYR A 14 6.19 -6.51 -4.32
C TYR A 14 5.45 -5.38 -3.61
N ILE A 15 6.01 -4.89 -2.50
CA ILE A 15 5.36 -3.86 -1.68
C ILE A 15 6.06 -2.51 -1.90
N MET A 16 5.30 -1.53 -2.38
CA MET A 16 5.69 -0.14 -2.44
C MET A 16 5.16 0.59 -1.21
N THR A 17 5.93 1.55 -0.71
CA THR A 17 5.45 2.47 0.32
C THR A 17 5.35 3.88 -0.25
N GLY A 18 4.39 4.69 0.22
CA GLY A 18 4.27 6.06 -0.23
C GLY A 18 3.43 6.96 0.68
N SER A 19 3.48 8.27 0.42
CA SER A 19 2.60 9.24 1.08
C SER A 19 2.31 10.42 0.15
N LYS A 20 1.15 11.05 0.31
CA LYS A 20 0.74 12.26 -0.43
C LYS A 20 1.69 13.46 -0.23
N ARG A 21 2.43 13.50 0.87
CA ARG A 21 3.46 14.54 1.14
C ARG A 21 4.82 14.22 0.49
N GLY A 22 4.92 13.14 -0.29
CA GLY A 22 6.13 12.75 -1.01
C GLY A 22 6.34 13.52 -2.32
N ASN A 23 7.43 13.18 -3.03
CA ASN A 23 7.68 13.65 -4.39
C ASN A 23 6.83 12.86 -5.41
N SER A 24 6.85 13.25 -6.69
CA SER A 24 6.09 12.58 -7.76
C SER A 24 6.50 11.14 -8.06
N GLN A 25 7.40 10.56 -7.27
CA GLN A 25 7.99 9.24 -7.50
C GLN A 25 7.51 8.19 -6.50
N VAL A 26 6.50 8.48 -5.68
CA VAL A 26 5.91 7.57 -4.68
C VAL A 26 4.39 7.49 -4.81
N LEU A 27 3.78 6.47 -4.18
CA LEU A 27 2.32 6.37 -4.11
C LEU A 27 1.75 7.52 -3.24
N PRO A 28 0.76 8.29 -3.71
CA PRO A 28 0.19 9.41 -2.96
C PRO A 28 -0.85 8.97 -1.91
N LEU A 29 -0.50 7.96 -1.09
CA LEU A 29 -1.35 7.40 -0.05
C LEU A 29 -1.52 8.35 1.15
N GLY A 30 -2.60 8.17 1.91
CA GLY A 30 -2.87 8.84 3.17
C GLY A 30 -4.28 9.41 3.29
N LEU A 31 -4.47 10.29 4.27
CA LEU A 31 -5.72 11.03 4.45
C LEU A 31 -6.01 11.91 3.22
N GLN A 32 -7.27 11.92 2.80
CA GLN A 32 -7.79 12.66 1.65
C GLN A 32 -7.02 12.36 0.36
N ALA A 33 -6.42 11.17 0.26
CA ALA A 33 -5.88 10.68 -0.99
C ALA A 33 -7.02 10.34 -1.96
N ASP A 34 -6.75 10.50 -3.25
CA ASP A 34 -7.69 10.13 -4.31
C ASP A 34 -7.29 8.73 -4.82
N PRO A 35 -8.15 7.70 -4.70
CA PRO A 35 -7.88 6.36 -5.20
C PRO A 35 -7.46 6.34 -6.68
N GLN A 36 -8.06 7.18 -7.53
CA GLN A 36 -7.74 7.23 -8.95
C GLN A 36 -6.33 7.76 -9.20
N GLU A 37 -5.91 8.77 -8.42
CA GLU A 37 -4.56 9.29 -8.50
C GLU A 37 -3.53 8.29 -7.95
N VAL A 38 -3.88 7.58 -6.87
CA VAL A 38 -3.04 6.48 -6.36
C VAL A 38 -2.83 5.42 -7.43
N ASN A 39 -3.90 4.97 -8.09
CA ASN A 39 -3.80 3.95 -9.14
C ASN A 39 -2.96 4.43 -10.34
N ARG A 40 -3.24 5.64 -10.84
CA ARG A 40 -2.48 6.23 -11.96
C ARG A 40 -0.99 6.35 -11.65
N GLN A 41 -0.64 6.73 -10.42
CA GLN A 41 0.76 6.78 -10.02
C GLN A 41 1.35 5.39 -9.88
N ALA A 42 0.63 4.42 -9.29
CA ALA A 42 1.11 3.05 -9.19
C ALA A 42 1.46 2.44 -10.56
N GLU A 43 0.60 2.62 -11.57
CA GLU A 43 0.87 2.18 -12.95
C GLU A 43 2.15 2.80 -13.53
N ARG A 44 2.41 4.08 -13.25
CA ARG A 44 3.65 4.75 -13.65
C ARG A 44 4.87 4.18 -12.91
N LEU A 45 4.74 3.85 -11.62
CA LEU A 45 5.84 3.26 -10.85
C LEU A 45 6.18 1.86 -11.36
N LEU A 46 5.15 1.05 -11.66
CA LEU A 46 5.30 -0.33 -12.12
C LEU A 46 5.81 -0.45 -13.55
N SER A 47 5.57 0.56 -14.39
CA SER A 47 6.06 0.61 -15.78
C SER A 47 7.51 1.10 -15.91
N ARG A 48 8.18 1.45 -14.81
CA ARG A 48 9.60 1.84 -14.85
C ARG A 48 10.47 0.70 -15.35
N THR A 49 11.46 1.05 -16.16
CA THR A 49 12.45 0.10 -16.70
C THR A 49 13.04 -0.77 -15.59
N GLY A 50 12.93 -2.08 -15.77
CA GLY A 50 13.42 -3.10 -14.84
C GLY A 50 12.46 -3.44 -13.70
N VAL A 51 11.60 -2.52 -13.25
CA VAL A 51 10.49 -2.84 -12.32
C VAL A 51 9.44 -3.67 -13.04
N SER A 52 9.10 -3.29 -14.27
CA SER A 52 8.15 -4.01 -15.13
C SER A 52 8.56 -5.47 -15.40
N ASN A 53 9.86 -5.79 -15.27
CA ASN A 53 10.42 -7.12 -15.52
C ASN A 53 10.44 -8.00 -14.27
N ILE A 54 9.97 -7.50 -13.12
CA ILE A 54 9.85 -8.30 -11.91
C ILE A 54 8.62 -9.22 -12.09
N PRO A 55 8.77 -10.56 -12.00
CA PRO A 55 7.69 -11.51 -12.29
C PRO A 55 6.40 -11.27 -11.47
N THR A 56 6.54 -10.75 -10.26
CA THR A 56 5.43 -10.43 -9.34
C THR A 56 4.51 -9.33 -9.89
N ILE A 57 5.04 -8.43 -10.73
CA ILE A 57 4.27 -7.36 -11.37
C ILE A 57 3.39 -7.93 -12.48
N GLU A 58 3.91 -8.87 -13.27
CA GLU A 58 3.11 -9.60 -14.27
C GLU A 58 2.02 -10.45 -13.59
N ALA A 59 2.35 -11.05 -12.44
CA ALA A 59 1.42 -11.83 -11.64
C ALA A 59 0.38 -11.01 -10.85
N LYS A 60 0.33 -9.68 -11.05
CA LYS A 60 -0.57 -8.75 -10.31
C LYS A 60 -0.46 -8.86 -8.79
N ARG A 61 0.75 -9.06 -8.29
CA ARG A 61 1.07 -9.17 -6.85
C ARG A 61 1.92 -8.01 -6.35
N ALA A 62 1.67 -6.83 -6.91
CA ALA A 62 2.18 -5.57 -6.37
C ALA A 62 1.15 -4.90 -5.47
N TYR A 63 1.65 -4.33 -4.38
CA TYR A 63 0.87 -3.74 -3.32
C TYR A 63 1.45 -2.40 -2.90
N GLY A 64 0.61 -1.53 -2.35
CA GLY A 64 0.96 -0.24 -1.79
C GLY A 64 0.58 -0.19 -0.32
N ILE A 65 1.43 0.42 0.51
CA ILE A 65 1.10 0.70 1.91
C ILE A 65 1.58 2.08 2.34
N TYR A 66 0.78 2.76 3.16
CA TYR A 66 1.07 4.10 3.62
C TYR A 66 2.39 4.16 4.40
N HIS A 67 3.30 5.01 3.94
CA HIS A 67 4.69 5.02 4.39
C HIS A 67 4.83 5.27 5.90
N HIS A 68 4.03 6.18 6.46
CA HIS A 68 4.18 6.57 7.87
C HIS A 68 3.87 5.44 8.87
N PHE A 69 3.21 4.35 8.45
CA PHE A 69 3.05 3.18 9.31
C PHE A 69 4.38 2.51 9.71
N TYR A 70 5.51 2.83 9.06
CA TYR A 70 6.82 2.36 9.50
C TYR A 70 7.18 2.78 10.94
N ASN A 71 6.65 3.91 11.41
CA ASN A 71 6.94 4.49 12.73
C ASN A 71 5.71 5.19 13.33
N HIS A 72 4.52 4.62 13.12
CA HIS A 72 3.28 5.10 13.74
C HIS A 72 2.84 4.13 14.84
N PRO A 73 2.31 4.61 15.99
CA PRO A 73 1.72 3.72 17.01
C PRO A 73 0.50 2.91 16.52
N TRP A 74 -0.02 3.23 15.33
CA TRP A 74 -1.16 2.56 14.70
C TRP A 74 -0.72 1.73 13.49
N ASN A 75 0.55 1.31 13.45
CA ASN A 75 1.11 0.44 12.42
C ASN A 75 0.37 -0.90 12.27
N ILE A 76 -0.38 -1.33 13.30
CA ILE A 76 -1.24 -2.51 13.26
C ILE A 76 -2.26 -2.43 12.12
N VAL A 77 -2.76 -1.24 11.78
CA VAL A 77 -3.64 -1.02 10.62
C VAL A 77 -2.89 -1.35 9.33
N GLY A 78 -1.64 -0.88 9.22
CA GLY A 78 -0.80 -1.19 8.07
C GLY A 78 -0.50 -2.69 7.92
N MET A 79 -0.27 -3.38 9.03
CA MET A 79 -0.11 -4.83 9.05
C MET A 79 -1.38 -5.57 8.62
N ALA A 80 -2.56 -5.08 9.04
CA ALA A 80 -3.84 -5.66 8.64
C ALA A 80 -4.09 -5.55 7.13
N TYR A 81 -3.77 -4.40 6.51
CA TYR A 81 -3.79 -4.27 5.05
C TYR A 81 -2.86 -5.26 4.37
N LEU A 82 -1.58 -5.32 4.78
CA LEU A 82 -0.63 -6.25 4.18
C LEU A 82 -1.08 -7.71 4.32
N ALA A 83 -1.64 -8.10 5.47
CA ALA A 83 -2.17 -9.43 5.67
C ALA A 83 -3.32 -9.74 4.71
N LYS A 84 -4.30 -8.83 4.59
CA LYS A 84 -5.44 -8.98 3.70
C LYS A 84 -5.03 -9.00 2.23
N ASP A 85 -4.23 -8.04 1.80
CA ASP A 85 -3.89 -7.85 0.40
C ASP A 85 -3.03 -9.02 -0.13
N ILE A 86 -2.10 -9.53 0.70
CA ILE A 86 -1.20 -10.63 0.32
C ILE A 86 -1.89 -12.00 0.40
N TYR A 87 -2.80 -12.19 1.36
CA TYR A 87 -3.50 -13.45 1.64
C TYR A 87 -5.02 -13.28 1.78
N PRO A 88 -5.73 -12.84 0.73
CA PRO A 88 -7.14 -12.43 0.82
C PRO A 88 -8.09 -13.56 1.19
N GLN A 89 -7.75 -14.81 0.86
CA GLN A 89 -8.56 -15.99 1.23
C GLN A 89 -8.45 -16.32 2.72
N THR A 90 -7.28 -16.14 3.31
CA THR A 90 -7.05 -16.41 4.74
C THR A 90 -7.65 -15.30 5.61
N PHE A 91 -7.65 -14.06 5.12
CA PHE A 91 -8.13 -12.88 5.82
C PHE A 91 -9.35 -12.25 5.13
N SER A 92 -10.28 -13.09 4.66
CA SER A 92 -11.50 -12.64 3.97
C SER A 92 -12.31 -11.67 4.81
N ASP A 93 -12.40 -11.96 6.11
CA ASP A 93 -13.26 -11.25 7.06
C ASP A 93 -12.57 -10.04 7.71
N LEU A 94 -11.26 -9.87 7.47
CA LEU A 94 -10.50 -8.74 8.01
C LEU A 94 -10.86 -7.46 7.26
N ASN A 95 -11.31 -6.42 7.96
CA ASN A 95 -11.47 -5.08 7.40
C ASN A 95 -10.51 -4.09 8.08
N PRO A 96 -9.37 -3.76 7.46
CA PRO A 96 -8.40 -2.83 8.03
C PRO A 96 -8.96 -1.40 8.21
N ASP A 97 -9.89 -0.97 7.36
CA ASP A 97 -10.53 0.34 7.43
C ASP A 97 -11.31 0.51 8.75
N ASP A 98 -12.01 -0.55 9.19
CA ASP A 98 -12.76 -0.53 10.46
C ASP A 98 -11.83 -0.33 11.66
N SER A 99 -10.62 -0.90 11.62
CA SER A 99 -9.61 -0.71 12.66
C SER A 99 -9.14 0.74 12.73
N TRP A 100 -8.94 1.38 11.57
CA TRP A 100 -8.59 2.80 11.53
C TRP A 100 -9.72 3.69 12.05
N HIS A 101 -10.95 3.50 11.55
CA HIS A 101 -12.13 4.23 12.02
C HIS A 101 -12.31 4.08 13.53
N TYR A 102 -12.15 2.87 14.06
CA TYR A 102 -12.22 2.62 15.50
C TYR A 102 -11.19 3.45 16.26
N ILE A 103 -9.93 3.44 15.82
CA ILE A 103 -8.84 4.18 16.46
C ILE A 103 -9.13 5.69 16.46
N VAL A 104 -9.48 6.25 15.30
CA VAL A 104 -9.77 7.69 15.17
C VAL A 104 -10.92 8.10 16.09
N ARG A 105 -12.02 7.32 16.11
CA ARG A 105 -13.24 7.65 16.88
C ARG A 105 -13.08 7.49 18.39
N HIS A 106 -12.27 6.52 18.86
CA HIS A 106 -12.22 6.17 20.29
C HIS A 106 -10.98 6.69 21.01
N PHE A 107 -9.88 6.93 20.30
CA PHE A 107 -8.60 7.31 20.91
C PHE A 107 -8.08 8.68 20.46
N THR A 108 -8.83 9.41 19.63
CA THR A 108 -8.42 10.72 19.12
C THR A 108 -9.58 11.72 19.13
N THR A 109 -9.26 12.99 18.89
CA THR A 109 -10.23 14.06 18.61
C THR A 109 -10.21 14.48 17.14
N LEU A 110 -9.53 13.72 16.29
CA LEU A 110 -9.40 14.02 14.87
C LEU A 110 -10.72 13.70 14.12
N PRO A 111 -11.04 14.45 13.05
CA PRO A 111 -12.16 14.10 12.19
C PRO A 111 -11.90 12.78 11.46
N ASP A 112 -12.97 12.01 11.26
CA ASP A 112 -12.94 10.77 10.49
C ASP A 112 -12.96 11.08 8.98
N LEU A 113 -11.80 11.51 8.47
CA LEU A 113 -11.62 11.90 7.08
C LEU A 113 -11.50 10.67 6.17
N PRO A 114 -11.92 10.77 4.89
CA PRO A 114 -11.59 9.76 3.89
C PRO A 114 -10.08 9.54 3.80
N PHE A 115 -9.66 8.32 3.50
CA PHE A 115 -8.27 7.93 3.36
C PHE A 115 -8.07 6.88 2.27
N VAL A 116 -6.83 6.72 1.83
CA VAL A 116 -6.37 5.57 1.05
C VAL A 116 -5.05 5.14 1.65
N PHE A 117 -5.04 4.04 2.40
CA PHE A 117 -3.84 3.57 3.11
C PHE A 117 -3.16 2.38 2.46
N SER A 118 -3.87 1.59 1.65
CA SER A 118 -3.30 0.56 0.80
C SER A 118 -3.70 0.73 -0.66
N TRP A 119 -3.06 -0.04 -1.52
CA TRP A 119 -3.37 -0.15 -2.94
C TRP A 119 -3.02 -1.55 -3.42
N GLN A 120 -3.81 -2.12 -4.32
CA GLN A 120 -3.54 -3.41 -4.95
C GLN A 120 -3.51 -3.28 -6.47
N GLN A 121 -2.58 -4.00 -7.10
CA GLN A 121 -2.47 -4.00 -8.56
C GLN A 121 -3.68 -4.65 -9.24
N GLY A 122 -4.36 -3.87 -10.08
CA GLY A 122 -5.45 -4.35 -10.93
C GLY A 122 -6.80 -4.42 -10.23
N GLU A 123 -6.93 -3.76 -9.07
CA GLU A 123 -8.20 -3.46 -8.40
C GLU A 123 -8.79 -2.14 -8.88
#